data_AF-A0AB36JR21-F1
#
_entry.id   AF-A0AB36JR21-F1
#
_cell.length_a   1.000
_cell.length_b   1.000
_cell.length_c   1.000
_cell.angle_alpha   90.00
_cell.angle_beta   90.00
_cell.angle_gamma   90.00
#
_symmetry.space_group_name_H-M   'P 1'
#
loop_
_entity.id
_entity.type
_entity.pdbx_description
1 polymer ?
#
loop_
_entity_poly.entity_id
_entity_poly.type
_entity_poly.pdbx_seq_one_letter_code
_entity_poly.pdbx_strand_id
1 'polypeptide(L)'
;MKKNSLLLLLVSSFTLAACSASSAGLSFDEGYQTFHYKGKDYAITKQEVTEDSIQTVKAKFMEWPVVNDKGAVKETVSLNNLYTTSSHDWVIGVQDRYYKVEAEKKVAKANRIHYQEVLDQVDEQKVEN
;
A
#
# COMPACT_ATOMS: atom_id res chain seq x y z
N MET A 1 41.58 30.33 -41.71
CA MET A 1 40.56 29.27 -41.96
C MET A 1 41.25 27.95 -41.67
N LYS A 2 40.81 26.99 -40.85
CA LYS A 2 39.47 26.54 -40.45
C LYS A 2 39.44 26.21 -38.93
N LYS A 3 38.31 26.45 -38.28
CA LYS A 3 38.00 26.10 -36.90
C LYS A 3 37.59 24.61 -36.84
N ASN A 4 38.16 23.83 -35.92
CA ASN A 4 37.64 22.51 -35.56
C ASN A 4 36.79 22.62 -34.30
N SER A 5 35.49 22.82 -34.48
CA SER A 5 34.47 22.67 -33.45
C SER A 5 33.89 21.26 -33.54
N LEU A 6 34.34 20.36 -32.66
CA LEU A 6 33.67 19.07 -32.43
C LEU A 6 32.83 19.23 -31.15
N LEU A 7 31.51 19.35 -31.35
CA LEU A 7 30.48 19.47 -30.33
C LEU A 7 30.59 18.33 -29.29
N LEU A 8 30.68 18.68 -28.00
CA LEU A 8 30.29 17.79 -26.91
C LEU A 8 28.78 17.63 -26.92
N LEU A 9 28.30 16.39 -27.09
CA LEU A 9 26.90 16.03 -26.94
C LEU A 9 26.72 15.44 -25.53
N LEU A 10 26.39 16.29 -24.55
CA LEU A 10 26.00 15.85 -23.21
C LEU A 10 24.54 15.39 -23.27
N VAL A 11 24.34 14.08 -23.43
CA VAL A 11 23.06 13.43 -23.21
C VAL A 11 22.83 13.39 -21.70
N SER A 12 22.15 14.42 -21.18
CA SER A 12 21.66 14.42 -19.81
C SER A 12 20.45 13.50 -19.75
N SER A 13 20.68 12.25 -19.35
CA SER A 13 19.61 11.33 -19.02
C SER A 13 18.90 11.86 -17.77
N PHE A 14 17.73 12.46 -17.95
CA PHE A 14 16.81 12.74 -16.85
C PHE A 14 16.38 11.39 -16.27
N THR A 15 16.92 11.02 -15.11
CA THR A 15 16.34 9.94 -14.33
C THR A 15 14.98 10.42 -13.84
N LEU A 16 13.91 9.95 -14.48
CA LEU A 16 12.55 10.08 -13.96
C LEU A 16 12.50 9.29 -12.65
N ALA A 17 12.76 9.95 -11.52
CA ALA A 17 12.31 9.45 -10.23
C ALA A 17 10.78 9.50 -10.29
N ALA A 18 10.14 8.35 -10.46
CA ALA A 18 8.69 8.23 -10.35
C ALA A 18 8.30 8.66 -8.93
N CYS A 19 7.85 9.90 -8.79
CA CYS A 19 7.29 10.42 -7.56
C CYS A 19 5.87 9.84 -7.44
N SER A 20 5.76 8.58 -7.04
CA SER A 20 4.49 7.97 -6.64
C SER A 20 4.11 8.45 -5.24
N ALA A 21 3.98 9.76 -5.08
CA ALA A 21 3.36 10.34 -3.90
C ALA A 21 1.85 10.23 -4.10
N SER A 22 1.19 9.30 -3.39
CA SER A 22 -0.26 9.31 -3.33
C SER A 22 -0.72 10.62 -2.65
N SER A 23 -1.85 11.14 -3.11
CA SER A 23 -2.41 12.46 -2.74
C SER A 23 -2.60 12.67 -1.22
N ALA A 24 -2.52 11.61 -0.42
CA ALA A 24 -2.65 11.64 1.04
C ALA A 24 -1.32 11.89 1.80
N GLY A 25 -0.19 12.04 1.10
CA GLY A 25 1.14 12.04 1.73
C GLY A 25 1.51 10.66 2.30
N LEU A 26 0.93 9.62 1.70
CA LEU A 26 1.18 8.22 1.98
C LEU A 26 1.77 7.59 0.71
N SER A 27 2.77 6.72 0.86
CA SER A 27 3.33 5.96 -0.26
C SER A 27 3.57 4.52 0.17
N PHE A 28 3.06 3.56 -0.58
CA PHE A 28 3.27 2.15 -0.32
C PHE A 28 4.62 1.69 -0.87
N ASP A 29 5.25 0.76 -0.16
CA ASP A 29 6.40 0.02 -0.68
C ASP A 29 5.93 -1.11 -1.62
N GLU A 30 6.89 -1.72 -2.32
CA GLU A 30 6.64 -2.91 -3.13
C GLU A 30 5.99 -4.03 -2.27
N GLY A 31 4.96 -4.66 -2.84
CA GLY A 31 4.16 -5.66 -2.14
C GLY A 31 3.12 -5.08 -1.16
N TYR A 32 3.05 -3.75 -0.99
CA TYR A 32 1.99 -3.03 -0.27
C TYR A 32 1.77 -3.43 1.20
N GLN A 33 2.67 -4.21 1.80
CA GLN A 33 2.57 -4.59 3.22
C GLN A 33 3.04 -3.48 4.16
N THR A 34 3.81 -2.53 3.63
CA THR A 34 4.35 -1.37 4.35
C THR A 34 4.10 -0.10 3.57
N PHE A 35 4.08 1.01 4.30
CA PHE A 35 3.92 2.33 3.72
C PHE A 35 4.60 3.40 4.56
N HIS A 36 5.01 4.45 3.88
CA HIS A 36 5.52 5.67 4.48
C HIS A 36 4.38 6.68 4.66
N TYR A 37 4.27 7.28 5.84
CA TYR A 37 3.29 8.34 6.12
C TYR A 37 3.83 9.34 7.14
N LYS A 38 3.85 10.63 6.80
CA LYS A 38 4.33 11.72 7.67
C LYS A 38 5.71 11.48 8.27
N GLY A 39 6.68 11.03 7.45
CA GLY A 39 8.06 10.86 7.87
C GLY A 39 8.35 9.58 8.66
N LYS A 40 7.41 8.62 8.68
CA LYS A 40 7.53 7.35 9.43
C LYS A 40 7.01 6.19 8.60
N ASP A 41 7.64 5.03 8.81
CA ASP A 41 7.27 3.77 8.15
C ASP A 41 6.35 2.94 9.05
N TYR A 42 5.31 2.39 8.43
CA TYR A 42 4.29 1.57 9.07
C TYR A 42 4.12 0.26 8.32
N ALA A 43 3.67 -0.77 9.04
CA ALA A 43 3.32 -2.06 8.50
C ALA A 43 1.85 -2.39 8.80
N ILE A 44 1.22 -3.05 7.84
CA ILE A 44 -0.12 -3.60 7.98
C ILE A 44 0.03 -5.01 8.57
N THR A 45 -0.55 -5.22 9.74
CA THR A 45 -0.48 -6.51 10.44
C THR A 45 -1.58 -7.44 9.94
N LYS A 46 -1.45 -8.75 10.23
CA LYS A 46 -2.52 -9.73 10.03
C LYS A 46 -3.68 -9.62 11.05
N GLN A 47 -3.58 -8.71 12.03
CA GLN A 47 -4.60 -8.57 13.06
C GLN A 47 -5.80 -7.78 12.52
N GLU A 48 -6.90 -8.48 12.31
CA GLU A 48 -8.19 -7.87 11.96
C GLU A 48 -8.78 -7.11 13.16
N VAL A 49 -9.51 -6.05 12.85
CA VAL A 49 -10.19 -5.18 13.80
C VAL A 49 -11.64 -5.00 13.35
N THR A 50 -12.59 -5.08 14.29
CA THR A 50 -14.01 -5.00 13.99
C THR A 50 -14.43 -3.59 13.53
N GLU A 51 -15.33 -3.52 12.56
CA GLU A 51 -15.85 -2.25 12.02
C GLU A 51 -16.47 -1.35 13.09
N ASP A 52 -17.14 -1.93 14.09
CA ASP A 52 -17.75 -1.19 15.22
C ASP A 52 -16.74 -0.35 16.02
N SER A 53 -15.44 -0.67 15.95
CA SER A 53 -14.41 0.07 16.65
C SER A 53 -13.89 1.29 15.88
N ILE A 54 -14.22 1.41 14.58
CA ILE A 54 -13.73 2.44 13.68
C ILE A 54 -14.41 3.77 13.99
N GLN A 55 -13.62 4.85 14.14
CA GLN A 55 -14.16 6.16 14.50
C GLN A 55 -13.96 7.21 13.41
N THR A 56 -12.71 7.53 13.08
CA THR A 56 -12.41 8.68 12.22
C THR A 56 -11.43 8.33 11.11
N VAL A 57 -11.60 9.00 9.96
CA VAL A 57 -10.66 8.89 8.85
C VAL A 57 -9.48 9.81 9.11
N LYS A 58 -8.29 9.21 9.18
CA LYS A 58 -7.01 9.89 9.36
C LYS A 58 -6.39 10.33 8.03
N ALA A 59 -6.49 9.51 7.00
CA ALA A 59 -6.01 9.79 5.66
C ALA A 59 -6.94 9.12 4.65
N LYS A 60 -7.27 9.83 3.56
CA LYS A 60 -8.13 9.31 2.50
C LYS A 60 -7.31 8.87 1.30
N PHE A 61 -7.47 7.64 0.86
CA PHE A 61 -6.85 7.10 -0.35
C PHE A 61 -7.61 5.85 -0.82
N MET A 62 -7.35 5.46 -2.05
CA MET A 62 -7.81 4.21 -2.63
C MET A 62 -6.71 3.66 -3.53
N GLU A 63 -6.26 2.44 -3.28
CA GLU A 63 -5.26 1.73 -4.08
C GLU A 63 -5.76 0.32 -4.40
N TRP A 64 -5.33 -0.22 -5.53
CA TRP A 64 -5.75 -1.54 -6.03
C TRP A 64 -4.55 -2.41 -6.41
N PRO A 65 -3.68 -2.77 -5.45
CA PRO A 65 -2.53 -3.59 -5.74
C PRO A 65 -2.91 -4.94 -6.33
N VAL A 66 -2.18 -5.33 -7.37
CA VAL A 66 -2.24 -6.68 -7.96
C VAL A 66 -1.53 -7.64 -7.02
N VAL A 67 -2.27 -8.64 -6.54
CA VAL A 67 -1.78 -9.69 -5.63
C VAL A 67 -1.38 -10.93 -6.42
N ASN A 68 -2.09 -11.20 -7.52
CA ASN A 68 -1.83 -12.33 -8.40
C ASN A 68 -1.99 -11.89 -9.86
N ASP A 69 -1.07 -12.31 -10.71
CA ASP A 69 -1.12 -12.07 -12.16
C ASP A 69 -1.07 -13.41 -12.88
N LYS A 70 -2.24 -13.86 -13.35
CA LYS A 70 -2.41 -15.08 -14.16
C LYS A 70 -2.47 -14.75 -15.65
N GLY A 71 -1.83 -13.65 -16.06
CA GLY A 71 -1.79 -13.17 -17.45
C GLY A 71 -3.06 -12.45 -17.86
N ALA A 72 -4.09 -13.21 -18.28
CA ALA A 72 -5.36 -12.64 -18.73
C ALA A 72 -6.24 -12.13 -17.58
N VAL A 73 -6.01 -12.63 -16.37
CA VAL A 73 -6.76 -12.29 -15.16
C VAL A 73 -5.78 -11.81 -14.10
N LYS A 74 -6.10 -10.67 -13.49
CA LYS A 74 -5.37 -10.11 -12.35
C LYS A 74 -6.29 -10.11 -11.13
N GLU A 75 -5.78 -10.63 -10.03
CA GLU A 75 -6.47 -10.56 -8.74
C GLU A 75 -5.91 -9.34 -8.00
N THR A 76 -6.82 -8.44 -7.62
CA THR A 76 -6.48 -7.21 -6.91
C THR A 76 -7.13 -7.20 -5.54
N VAL A 77 -6.41 -6.68 -4.56
CA VAL A 77 -6.99 -6.32 -3.27
C VAL A 77 -7.25 -4.82 -3.26
N SER A 78 -8.36 -4.38 -2.67
CA SER A 78 -8.59 -2.95 -2.43
C SER A 78 -7.95 -2.54 -1.12
N LEU A 79 -7.20 -1.45 -1.13
CA LEU A 79 -6.72 -0.78 0.07
C LEU A 79 -7.38 0.59 0.14
N ASN A 80 -8.06 0.87 1.24
CA ASN A 80 -8.76 2.13 1.40
C ASN A 80 -8.51 2.75 2.77
N ASN A 81 -8.18 4.03 2.74
CA ASN A 81 -8.09 4.94 3.88
C ASN A 81 -7.26 4.45 5.08
N LEU A 82 -6.86 5.40 5.92
CA LEU A 82 -6.29 5.13 7.24
C LEU A 82 -7.28 5.65 8.26
N TYR A 83 -7.61 4.87 9.26
CA TYR A 83 -8.59 5.21 10.29
C TYR A 83 -7.98 5.17 11.69
N THR A 84 -8.69 5.74 12.65
CA THR A 84 -8.44 5.54 14.08
C THR A 84 -9.57 4.73 14.71
N THR A 85 -9.24 3.87 15.65
CA THR A 85 -10.23 3.13 16.45
C THR A 85 -10.56 3.87 17.74
N SER A 86 -11.58 3.40 18.47
CA SER A 86 -11.92 3.84 19.83
C SER A 86 -10.78 3.65 20.85
N SER A 87 -9.89 2.68 20.61
CA SER A 87 -8.66 2.45 21.39
C SER A 87 -7.50 3.34 20.95
N HIS A 88 -7.72 4.26 20.00
CA HIS A 88 -6.72 5.12 19.38
C HIS A 88 -5.65 4.39 18.54
N ASP A 89 -5.88 3.11 18.24
CA ASP A 89 -5.05 2.36 17.29
C ASP A 89 -5.31 2.85 15.86
N TRP A 90 -4.34 2.65 14.98
CA TRP A 90 -4.52 2.90 13.55
C TRP A 90 -4.87 1.61 12.84
N VAL A 91 -5.73 1.72 11.85
CA VAL A 91 -6.16 0.61 11.01
C VAL A 91 -6.33 1.06 9.57
N ILE A 92 -6.16 0.14 8.64
CA ILE A 92 -6.31 0.35 7.20
C ILE A 92 -7.43 -0.54 6.68
N GLY A 93 -8.25 -0.04 5.76
CA GLY A 93 -9.24 -0.86 5.07
C GLY A 93 -8.57 -1.74 4.02
N VAL A 94 -8.87 -3.03 4.03
CA VAL A 94 -8.42 -4.03 3.05
C VAL A 94 -9.63 -4.85 2.65
N GLN A 95 -10.06 -4.75 1.39
CA GLN A 95 -11.40 -5.23 0.97
C GLN A 95 -12.52 -4.63 1.83
N ASP A 96 -13.27 -5.50 2.47
CA ASP A 96 -14.40 -5.25 3.35
C ASP A 96 -14.02 -5.27 4.84
N ARG A 97 -12.72 -5.37 5.15
CA ARG A 97 -12.22 -5.55 6.52
C ARG A 97 -11.19 -4.49 6.90
N TYR A 98 -10.90 -4.43 8.21
CA TYR A 98 -9.95 -3.47 8.77
C TYR A 98 -8.81 -4.20 9.47
N TYR A 99 -7.58 -3.79 9.18
CA TYR A 99 -6.38 -4.43 9.73
C TYR A 99 -5.54 -3.42 10.51
N LYS A 100 -4.99 -3.85 11.65
CA LYS A 100 -4.17 -3.00 12.50
C LYS A 100 -2.89 -2.57 11.79
N VAL A 101 -2.54 -1.31 11.98
CA VAL A 101 -1.32 -0.67 11.49
C VAL A 101 -0.43 -0.34 12.68
N GLU A 102 0.85 -0.73 12.60
CA GLU A 102 1.85 -0.40 13.60
C GLU A 102 3.13 0.12 12.96
N ALA A 103 4.01 0.74 13.75
CA ALA A 103 5.32 1.17 13.26
C ALA A 103 6.09 -0.04 12.71
N GLU A 104 6.65 0.09 11.51
CA GLU A 104 7.21 -1.04 10.77
C GLU A 104 8.23 -1.85 11.60
N LYS A 105 9.09 -1.14 12.34
CA LYS A 105 10.13 -1.72 13.20
C LYS A 105 9.60 -2.62 14.33
N LYS A 106 8.31 -2.53 14.66
CA LYS A 106 7.65 -3.35 15.69
C LYS A 106 6.99 -4.60 15.11
N VAL A 107 6.85 -4.69 13.79
CA VAL A 107 6.12 -5.77 13.12
C VAL A 107 7.09 -6.63 12.32
N ALA A 108 7.34 -7.83 12.83
CA ALA A 108 8.08 -8.85 12.10
C ALA A 108 7.38 -9.17 10.76
N LYS A 109 8.14 -9.45 9.70
CA LYS A 109 7.58 -9.74 8.37
C LYS A 109 6.52 -10.84 8.38
N ALA A 110 6.71 -11.90 9.17
CA ALA A 110 5.75 -13.01 9.32
C ALA A 110 4.42 -12.65 10.04
N ASN A 111 4.33 -11.44 10.59
CA ASN A 111 3.11 -10.92 11.21
C ASN A 111 2.44 -9.84 10.37
N ARG A 112 3.01 -9.52 9.20
CA ARG A 112 2.40 -8.61 8.22
C ARG A 112 1.28 -9.34 7.48
N ILE A 113 0.36 -8.57 6.92
CA ILE A 113 -0.79 -9.10 6.19
C ILE A 113 -0.36 -9.93 4.97
N HIS A 114 -1.06 -11.03 4.70
CA HIS A 114 -0.90 -11.83 3.49
C HIS A 114 -2.14 -11.65 2.60
N TYR A 115 -2.00 -10.87 1.54
CA TYR A 115 -3.17 -10.45 0.73
C TYR A 115 -3.87 -11.60 0.03
N GLN A 116 -3.15 -12.65 -0.37
CA GLN A 116 -3.79 -13.83 -0.97
C GLN A 116 -4.74 -14.50 0.02
N GLU A 117 -4.33 -14.66 1.29
CA GLU A 117 -5.18 -15.24 2.33
C GLU A 117 -6.44 -14.40 2.58
N VAL A 118 -6.35 -13.08 2.45
CA VAL A 118 -7.53 -12.19 2.56
C VAL A 118 -8.51 -12.43 1.41
N LEU A 119 -8.00 -12.57 0.18
CA LEU A 119 -8.81 -12.86 -1.00
C LEU A 119 -9.49 -14.24 -0.90
N ASP A 120 -8.74 -15.25 -0.49
CA ASP A 120 -9.23 -16.63 -0.37
C ASP A 120 -10.41 -16.70 0.62
N GLN A 121 -10.33 -16.00 1.75
CA GLN A 121 -11.41 -15.94 2.74
C GLN A 121 -12.67 -15.22 2.22
N VAL A 122 -12.51 -14.18 1.40
CA VAL A 122 -13.67 -13.48 0.78
C VAL A 122 -14.38 -14.41 -0.21
N ASP A 123 -13.64 -15.22 -0.94
CA ASP A 123 -14.22 -16.15 -1.91
C ASP A 123 -14.93 -17.34 -1.23
N GLU A 124 -14.39 -17.86 -0.12
CA GLU A 124 -15.07 -18.87 0.70
C GLU A 124 -16.45 -18.38 1.19
N GLN A 125 -16.53 -17.15 1.70
CA GLN A 125 -17.79 -16.56 2.15
C GLN A 125 -18.83 -16.37 1.04
N LYS A 126 -18.42 -16.27 -0.22
CA LYS A 126 -19.36 -16.20 -1.37
C LYS A 126 -19.92 -17.56 -1.76
N VAL A 127 -19.22 -18.65 -1.45
CA VAL A 127 -19.66 -20.01 -1.79
C VAL A 127 -20.67 -20.55 -0.78
N GLU A 128 -20.65 -20.06 0.46
CA GLU A 128 -21.55 -20.47 1.53
C GLU A 128 -22.91 -19.74 1.55
N ASN A 129 -23.12 -18.73 0.72
CA ASN A 129 -24.35 -17.92 0.62
C ASN A 129 -25.07 -18.10 -0.71
#